data_AF-A0A2K0T1Z1-F1
#
_entry.id   AF-A0A2K0T1Z1-F1
#
_cell.length_a   1.000
_cell.length_b   1.000
_cell.length_c   1.000
_cell.angle_alpha   90.00
_cell.angle_beta   90.00
_cell.angle_gamma   90.00
#
_symmetry.space_group_name_H-M   'P 1'
#
loop_
_entity.id
_entity.type
_entity.pdbx_description
1 polymer ?
#
loop_
_entity_poly.entity_id
_entity_poly.type
_entity_poly.pdbx_seq_one_letter_code
_entity_poly.pdbx_strand_id
1 'polypeptide(L)'
;MAFTGFVEKHREPSLKVLRAMLVGSEDKQGLLYGIPACRILIDGLDECDPKEQKFIVDDLLQLVSVKPGSRNCKLLICSRDVPEISRVLQKKQRNAGIISLSSEKDSVNQTIQEFVESRLRELVDEKESLQIGEKFAEEIVRIIIDKADGMFLWARLVLDSLSDVDSVKELHDAITVMPRELPELYSRILETICPASSDGKMHKVMRILAWLVFAKRPLKHHEVLHGVGITPETPVLDKWNALDKSAIDKCKPLVEELPDGSIALIHFTAQE
;
A
#
# COMPACT_ATOMS: atom_id res chain seq x y z
N MET A 1 2.85 1.84 38.49
CA MET A 1 4.07 1.53 37.73
C MET A 1 4.27 2.66 36.73
N ALA A 2 5.41 3.34 36.77
CA ALA A 2 5.70 4.44 35.85
C ALA A 2 5.81 3.93 34.40
N PHE A 3 5.36 4.74 33.44
CA PHE A 3 5.39 4.49 31.99
C PHE A 3 6.77 3.99 31.50
N THR A 4 7.85 4.46 32.13
CA THR A 4 9.24 4.05 31.85
C THR A 4 9.48 2.54 31.96
N GLY A 5 8.88 1.86 32.94
CA GLY A 5 9.06 0.42 33.13
C GLY A 5 8.34 -0.45 32.09
N PHE A 6 7.39 0.11 31.34
CA PHE A 6 6.70 -0.58 30.23
C PHE A 6 7.57 -0.56 28.96
N VAL A 7 8.15 0.61 28.66
CA VAL A 7 9.03 0.82 27.50
C VAL A 7 10.33 0.00 27.63
N GLU A 8 10.96 0.03 28.80
CA GLU A 8 12.22 -0.69 29.06
C GLU A 8 12.09 -2.23 29.01
N LYS A 9 10.89 -2.78 29.19
CA LYS A 9 10.66 -4.23 29.23
C LYS A 9 9.96 -4.78 27.97
N HIS A 10 9.73 -3.95 26.94
CA HIS A 10 8.98 -4.33 25.74
C HIS A 10 7.65 -5.02 26.06
N ARG A 11 7.00 -4.64 27.16
CA ARG A 11 5.69 -5.19 27.51
C ARG A 11 4.64 -4.39 26.79
N GLU A 12 3.78 -5.03 26.04
CA GLU A 12 2.59 -4.38 25.50
C GLU A 12 1.57 -4.21 26.62
N PRO A 13 1.00 -3.00 26.81
CA PRO A 13 -0.07 -2.81 27.78
C PRO A 13 -1.28 -3.62 27.36
N SER A 14 -1.89 -4.34 28.31
CA SER A 14 -3.16 -5.00 28.03
C SER A 14 -4.23 -3.96 27.68
N LEU A 15 -5.21 -4.37 26.86
CA LEU A 15 -6.34 -3.52 26.46
C LEU A 15 -7.04 -2.85 27.67
N LYS A 16 -7.18 -3.57 28.78
CA LYS A 16 -7.74 -3.04 30.04
C LYS A 16 -6.90 -1.88 30.60
N VAL A 17 -5.57 -2.02 30.59
CA VAL A 17 -4.65 -0.95 31.02
C VAL A 17 -4.73 0.24 30.08
N LEU A 18 -4.73 -0.02 28.76
CA LEU A 18 -4.79 1.02 27.74
C LEU A 18 -6.07 1.85 27.85
N ARG A 19 -7.23 1.20 28.02
CA ARG A 19 -8.52 1.89 28.25
C ARG A 19 -8.49 2.73 29.52
N ALA A 20 -8.01 2.17 30.64
CA ALA A 20 -7.93 2.90 31.90
C ALA A 20 -7.00 4.12 31.82
N MET A 21 -5.92 4.02 31.04
CA MET A 21 -5.00 5.14 30.82
C MET A 21 -5.59 6.22 29.91
N LEU A 22 -6.26 5.84 28.81
CA LEU A 22 -6.78 6.79 27.82
C LEU A 22 -8.08 7.46 28.29
N VAL A 23 -9.07 6.67 28.71
CA VAL A 23 -10.42 7.15 29.07
C VAL A 23 -10.50 7.48 30.55
N GLY A 24 -9.82 6.70 31.38
CA GLY A 24 -9.90 6.79 32.84
C GLY A 24 -10.53 5.55 33.45
N SER A 25 -10.62 5.60 34.78
CA SER A 25 -11.30 4.62 35.63
C SER A 25 -12.26 5.35 36.57
N GLU A 26 -13.09 4.63 37.31
CA GLU A 26 -14.10 5.23 38.22
C GLU A 26 -13.52 6.34 39.12
N ASP A 27 -12.27 6.20 39.56
CA ASP A 27 -11.63 7.13 40.50
C ASP A 27 -10.60 8.09 39.87
N LYS A 28 -10.30 7.95 38.57
CA LYS A 28 -9.24 8.75 37.90
C LYS A 28 -9.57 9.05 36.45
N GLN A 29 -9.43 10.32 36.08
CA GLN A 29 -9.52 10.77 34.69
C GLN A 29 -8.35 10.22 33.87
N GLY A 30 -8.64 9.75 32.65
CA GLY A 30 -7.63 9.32 31.69
C GLY A 30 -6.99 10.48 30.95
N LEU A 31 -5.96 10.17 30.16
CA LEU A 31 -5.19 11.12 29.35
C LEU A 31 -6.06 11.96 28.42
N LEU A 32 -7.08 11.36 27.81
CA LEU A 32 -7.97 12.06 26.88
C LEU A 32 -8.76 13.18 27.57
N TYR A 33 -8.93 13.13 28.90
CA TYR A 33 -9.61 14.20 29.65
C TYR A 33 -8.78 15.49 29.72
N GLY A 34 -7.45 15.35 29.85
CA GLY A 34 -6.52 16.48 29.92
C GLY A 34 -6.16 17.06 28.56
N ILE A 35 -6.50 16.39 27.47
CA ILE A 35 -6.17 16.82 26.10
C ILE A 35 -7.35 17.64 25.54
N PRO A 36 -7.13 18.93 25.21
CA PRO A 36 -8.20 19.80 24.70
C PRO A 36 -8.77 19.32 23.35
N ALA A 37 -7.92 18.77 22.49
CA ALA A 37 -8.28 18.22 21.20
C ALA A 37 -7.34 17.07 20.81
N CYS A 38 -7.91 15.89 20.59
CA CYS A 38 -7.28 14.66 20.19
C CYS A 38 -7.89 14.21 18.86
N ARG A 39 -7.05 13.73 17.94
CA ARG A 39 -7.47 13.12 16.69
C ARG A 39 -6.79 11.77 16.58
N ILE A 40 -7.58 10.72 16.39
CA ILE A 40 -7.11 9.35 16.21
C ILE A 40 -7.41 8.98 14.76
N LEU A 41 -6.37 8.59 14.03
CA LEU A 41 -6.48 8.03 12.70
C LEU A 41 -6.14 6.55 12.78
N ILE A 42 -7.04 5.71 12.31
CA ILE A 42 -6.84 4.27 12.16
C ILE A 42 -6.91 3.99 10.67
N ASP A 43 -5.82 3.45 10.12
CA ASP A 43 -5.73 3.09 8.70
C ASP A 43 -5.64 1.57 8.56
N GLY A 44 -6.32 1.00 7.57
CA GLY A 44 -6.35 -0.44 7.30
C GLY A 44 -7.01 -1.28 8.40
N LEU A 45 -8.11 -0.85 9.01
CA LEU A 45 -8.75 -1.63 10.10
C LEU A 45 -9.21 -3.03 9.65
N ASP A 46 -9.57 -3.19 8.37
CA ASP A 46 -9.94 -4.47 7.77
C ASP A 46 -8.77 -5.47 7.64
N GLU A 47 -7.52 -5.04 7.81
CA GLU A 47 -6.33 -5.91 7.81
C GLU A 47 -6.16 -6.64 9.16
N CYS A 48 -6.89 -6.24 10.20
CA CYS A 48 -6.92 -6.96 11.47
C CYS A 48 -7.65 -8.30 11.33
N ASP A 49 -7.37 -9.26 12.23
CA ASP A 49 -8.09 -10.54 12.26
C ASP A 49 -9.61 -10.28 12.24
N PRO A 50 -10.36 -10.86 11.27
CA PRO A 50 -11.81 -10.66 11.16
C PRO A 50 -12.59 -10.89 12.46
N LYS A 51 -12.11 -11.79 13.33
CA LYS A 51 -12.72 -12.08 14.64
C LYS A 51 -12.54 -10.94 15.63
N GLU A 52 -11.50 -10.13 15.47
CA GLU A 52 -11.13 -9.02 16.36
C GLU A 52 -11.68 -7.67 15.91
N GLN A 53 -11.88 -7.46 14.60
CA GLN A 53 -12.32 -6.19 13.99
C GLN A 53 -13.50 -5.55 14.74
N LYS A 54 -14.55 -6.32 15.02
CA LYS A 54 -15.74 -5.85 15.77
C LYS A 54 -15.37 -5.30 17.16
N PHE A 55 -14.52 -6.00 17.90
CA PHE A 55 -14.12 -5.61 19.26
C PHE A 55 -13.23 -4.37 19.22
N ILE A 56 -12.36 -4.27 18.23
CA ILE A 56 -11.50 -3.09 18.01
C ILE A 56 -12.37 -1.86 17.73
N VAL A 57 -13.35 -1.95 16.82
CA VAL A 57 -14.28 -0.84 16.54
C VAL A 57 -15.03 -0.45 17.83
N ASP A 58 -15.56 -1.42 18.57
CA ASP A 58 -16.30 -1.17 19.82
C ASP A 58 -15.47 -0.40 20.86
N ASP A 59 -14.17 -0.65 20.90
CA ASP A 59 -13.26 0.00 21.82
C ASP A 59 -12.83 1.38 21.37
N LEU A 60 -12.55 1.55 20.08
CA LEU A 60 -12.26 2.86 19.50
C LEU A 60 -13.45 3.82 19.69
N LEU A 61 -14.69 3.34 19.56
CA LEU A 61 -15.88 4.15 19.78
C LEU A 61 -16.06 4.59 21.23
N GLN A 62 -15.55 3.83 22.21
CA GLN A 62 -15.54 4.25 23.62
C GLN A 62 -14.62 5.46 23.83
N LEU A 63 -13.53 5.59 23.06
CA LEU A 63 -12.59 6.71 23.13
C LEU A 63 -13.20 8.04 22.67
N VAL A 64 -14.22 7.99 21.82
CA VAL A 64 -14.93 9.17 21.30
C VAL A 64 -16.09 9.57 22.22
N SER A 65 -16.55 8.66 23.07
CA SER A 65 -17.76 8.82 23.90
C SER A 65 -17.48 9.25 25.34
N VAL A 66 -16.28 9.77 25.63
CA VAL A 66 -15.77 9.99 27.01
C VAL A 66 -16.62 10.97 27.83
N LYS A 67 -17.38 11.88 27.20
CA LYS A 67 -18.47 12.63 27.86
C LYS A 67 -19.63 12.96 26.91
N PRO A 68 -20.88 13.02 27.43
CA PRO A 68 -21.93 13.81 26.81
C PRO A 68 -21.49 15.28 26.75
N GLY A 69 -21.22 15.80 25.55
CA GLY A 69 -20.85 17.20 25.31
C GLY A 69 -19.35 17.49 25.17
N SER A 70 -18.43 16.53 25.40
CA SER A 70 -17.02 16.74 25.03
C SER A 70 -16.77 16.28 23.59
N ARG A 71 -16.36 17.21 22.73
CA ARG A 71 -15.92 16.95 21.35
C ARG A 71 -14.38 16.91 21.26
N ASN A 72 -13.72 16.60 22.38
CA ASN A 72 -12.27 16.67 22.50
C ASN A 72 -11.55 15.51 21.83
N CYS A 73 -12.24 14.44 21.39
CA CYS A 73 -11.64 13.37 20.61
C CYS A 73 -12.40 13.15 19.30
N LYS A 74 -11.69 13.14 18.16
CA LYS A 74 -12.23 12.79 16.84
C LYS A 74 -11.54 11.52 16.35
N LEU A 75 -12.31 10.64 15.73
CA LEU A 75 -11.83 9.38 15.17
C LEU A 75 -12.09 9.36 13.67
N LEU A 76 -11.07 9.04 12.89
CA LEU A 76 -11.19 8.70 11.48
C LEU A 76 -10.72 7.25 11.31
N ILE A 77 -11.55 6.41 10.72
CA ILE A 77 -11.23 5.03 10.37
C ILE A 77 -11.22 4.95 8.85
N CYS A 78 -10.08 4.57 8.28
CA CYS A 78 -9.92 4.18 6.89
C CYS A 78 -9.92 2.65 6.84
N SER A 79 -10.79 2.07 6.01
CA SER A 79 -11.02 0.62 5.94
C SER A 79 -11.79 0.27 4.67
N ARG A 80 -11.64 -0.95 4.17
CA ARG A 80 -12.61 -1.52 3.23
C ARG A 80 -13.99 -1.66 3.88
N ASP A 81 -15.05 -1.64 3.06
CA ASP A 81 -16.42 -1.89 3.53
C ASP A 81 -16.64 -3.38 3.81
N VAL A 82 -16.19 -3.82 4.98
CA VAL A 82 -16.40 -5.19 5.47
C VAL A 82 -17.58 -5.23 6.45
N PRO A 83 -18.44 -6.26 6.39
CA PRO A 83 -19.66 -6.34 7.20
C PRO A 83 -19.43 -6.28 8.71
N GLU A 84 -18.30 -6.79 9.20
CA GLU A 84 -17.90 -6.82 10.61
C GLU A 84 -17.72 -5.40 11.16
N ILE A 85 -17.19 -4.48 10.34
CA ILE A 85 -16.93 -3.08 10.69
C ILE A 85 -18.18 -2.24 10.44
N SER A 86 -18.76 -2.32 9.24
CA SER A 86 -19.87 -1.44 8.84
C SER A 86 -21.13 -1.62 9.69
N ARG A 87 -21.48 -2.87 10.07
CA ARG A 87 -22.62 -3.15 10.96
C ARG A 87 -22.48 -2.50 12.34
N VAL A 88 -21.27 -2.48 12.90
CA VAL A 88 -21.03 -1.88 14.23
C VAL A 88 -21.18 -0.37 14.17
N LEU A 89 -20.56 0.26 13.17
CA LEU A 89 -20.62 1.71 12.96
C LEU A 89 -22.07 2.17 12.74
N GLN A 90 -22.82 1.49 11.87
CA GLN A 90 -24.24 1.80 11.62
C GLN A 90 -25.11 1.64 12.87
N LYS A 91 -24.86 0.61 13.68
CA LYS A 91 -25.64 0.34 14.89
C LYS A 91 -25.37 1.37 16.00
N LYS A 92 -24.10 1.70 16.23
CA LYS A 92 -23.67 2.48 17.41
C LYS A 92 -23.43 3.96 17.14
N GLN A 93 -23.19 4.36 15.89
CA GLN A 93 -22.91 5.74 15.51
C GLN A 93 -23.67 6.13 14.24
N ARG A 94 -24.98 6.29 14.37
CA ARG A 94 -25.86 6.72 13.26
C ARG A 94 -25.50 8.10 12.69
N ASN A 95 -24.76 8.91 13.45
CA ASN A 95 -24.33 10.25 13.05
C ASN A 95 -22.86 10.28 12.55
N ALA A 96 -22.21 9.12 12.40
CA ALA A 96 -20.89 9.08 11.78
C ALA A 96 -20.99 9.52 10.32
N GLY A 97 -20.15 10.46 9.92
CA GLY A 97 -19.95 10.75 8.51
C GLY A 97 -19.24 9.55 7.86
N ILE A 98 -19.86 8.98 6.83
CA ILE A 98 -19.25 7.91 6.03
C ILE A 98 -18.93 8.51 4.68
N ILE A 99 -17.67 8.40 4.26
CA ILE A 99 -17.22 8.75 2.92
C ILE A 99 -16.89 7.43 2.23
N SER A 100 -17.61 7.12 1.16
CA SER A 100 -17.40 5.92 0.36
C SER A 100 -16.76 6.32 -0.97
N LEU A 101 -15.51 5.94 -1.19
CA LEU A 101 -14.84 6.21 -2.47
C LEU A 101 -15.54 5.51 -3.63
N SER A 102 -16.18 4.35 -3.39
CA SER A 102 -16.99 3.66 -4.39
C SER A 102 -18.26 4.42 -4.79
N SER A 103 -18.72 5.37 -3.96
CA SER A 103 -19.85 6.25 -4.27
C SER A 103 -19.41 7.56 -4.94
N GLU A 104 -18.13 7.91 -4.86
CA GLU A 104 -17.54 9.12 -5.45
C GLU A 104 -16.81 8.80 -6.78
N LYS A 105 -17.39 7.90 -7.59
CA LYS A 105 -16.74 7.35 -8.80
C LYS A 105 -16.24 8.44 -9.75
N ASP A 106 -17.04 9.49 -9.98
CA ASP A 106 -16.67 10.56 -10.91
C ASP A 106 -15.44 11.33 -10.41
N SER A 107 -15.39 11.66 -9.12
CA SER A 107 -14.23 12.34 -8.51
C SER A 107 -12.99 11.46 -8.46
N VAL A 108 -13.16 10.15 -8.18
CA VAL A 108 -12.05 9.19 -8.21
C VAL A 108 -11.51 9.04 -9.63
N ASN A 109 -12.38 8.87 -10.63
CA ASN A 109 -11.99 8.74 -12.03
C ASN A 109 -11.35 10.03 -12.56
N GLN A 110 -11.84 11.20 -12.16
CA GLN A 110 -11.19 12.47 -12.48
C GLN A 110 -9.78 12.54 -11.89
N THR A 111 -9.60 12.11 -10.64
CA THR A 111 -8.26 12.09 -10.00
C THR A 111 -7.31 11.12 -10.71
N ILE A 112 -7.82 9.94 -11.10
CA ILE A 112 -7.05 8.98 -11.90
C ILE A 112 -6.70 9.58 -13.27
N GLN A 113 -7.63 10.27 -13.92
CA GLN A 113 -7.39 10.95 -15.19
C GLN A 113 -6.25 11.96 -15.08
N GLU A 114 -6.31 12.86 -14.10
CA GLU A 114 -5.28 13.88 -13.87
C GLU A 114 -3.90 13.24 -13.62
N PHE A 115 -3.87 12.14 -12.85
CA PHE A 115 -2.65 11.36 -12.62
C PHE A 115 -2.09 10.74 -13.90
N VAL A 116 -2.94 10.08 -14.70
CA VAL A 116 -2.54 9.42 -15.94
C VAL A 116 -2.03 10.43 -16.96
N GLU A 117 -2.73 11.55 -17.13
CA GLU A 117 -2.30 12.64 -18.00
C GLU A 117 -0.95 13.23 -17.56
N SER A 118 -0.72 13.40 -16.25
CA SER A 118 0.57 13.85 -15.73
C SER A 118 1.68 12.87 -16.06
N ARG A 119 1.46 11.58 -15.83
CA ARG A 119 2.48 10.55 -16.05
C ARG A 119 2.78 10.33 -17.53
N LEU A 120 1.78 10.47 -18.40
CA LEU A 120 1.99 10.44 -19.85
C LEU A 120 2.84 11.62 -20.33
N ARG A 121 2.65 12.82 -19.78
CA ARG A 121 3.50 13.98 -20.08
C ARG A 121 4.95 13.72 -19.68
N GLU A 122 5.17 13.19 -18.48
CA GLU A 122 6.53 12.81 -18.03
C GLU A 122 7.18 11.79 -18.96
N LEU A 123 6.42 10.77 -19.39
CA LEU A 123 6.92 9.74 -20.31
C LEU A 123 7.30 10.31 -21.68
N VAL A 124 6.54 11.29 -22.19
CA VAL A 124 6.87 12.01 -23.43
C VAL A 124 8.10 12.89 -23.26
N ASP A 125 8.22 13.59 -22.13
CA ASP A 125 9.36 14.45 -21.82
C ASP A 125 10.66 13.64 -21.66
N GLU A 126 10.58 12.43 -21.09
CA GLU A 126 11.72 11.50 -20.97
C GLU A 126 12.13 10.86 -22.30
N LYS A 127 11.19 10.71 -23.24
CA LYS A 127 11.40 10.04 -24.53
C LYS A 127 11.08 10.97 -25.69
N GLU A 128 12.06 11.80 -26.08
CA GLU A 128 11.96 12.77 -27.19
C GLU A 128 11.42 12.17 -28.51
N SER A 129 11.54 10.86 -28.73
CA SER A 129 11.03 10.14 -29.90
C SER A 129 9.53 9.81 -29.85
N LEU A 130 8.90 9.82 -28.67
CA LEU A 130 7.48 9.53 -28.50
C LEU A 130 6.63 10.79 -28.70
N GLN A 131 6.30 11.08 -29.95
CA GLN A 131 5.33 12.13 -30.27
C GLN A 131 3.90 11.58 -30.15
N ILE A 132 3.34 11.70 -28.95
CA ILE A 132 1.94 11.34 -28.71
C ILE A 132 1.05 12.54 -29.11
N GLY A 133 0.29 12.38 -30.19
CA GLY A 133 -0.70 13.38 -30.59
C GLY A 133 -1.86 13.45 -29.59
N GLU A 134 -2.48 14.62 -29.44
CA GLU A 134 -3.56 14.90 -28.48
C GLU A 134 -4.67 13.83 -28.49
N LYS A 135 -5.20 13.49 -29.68
CA LYS A 135 -6.24 12.45 -29.82
C LYS A 135 -5.82 11.07 -29.33
N PHE A 136 -4.53 10.76 -29.42
CA PHE A 136 -4.01 9.47 -28.99
C PHE A 136 -3.76 9.45 -27.48
N ALA A 137 -3.30 10.57 -26.91
CA ALA A 137 -3.26 10.74 -25.45
C ALA A 137 -4.66 10.58 -24.85
N GLU A 138 -5.67 11.22 -25.42
CA GLU A 138 -7.08 11.06 -25.02
C GLU A 138 -7.53 9.60 -25.08
N GLU A 139 -7.18 8.88 -26.14
CA GLU A 139 -7.50 7.46 -26.28
C GLU A 139 -6.83 6.60 -25.20
N ILE A 140 -5.53 6.80 -24.95
CA ILE A 140 -4.79 6.11 -23.90
C ILE A 140 -5.42 6.36 -22.53
N VAL A 141 -5.65 7.63 -22.19
CA VAL A 141 -6.25 8.04 -20.92
C VAL A 141 -7.60 7.36 -20.73
N ARG A 142 -8.45 7.36 -21.77
CA ARG A 142 -9.75 6.69 -21.75
C ARG A 142 -9.63 5.20 -21.49
N ILE A 143 -8.71 4.49 -22.15
CA ILE A 143 -8.53 3.04 -21.95
C ILE A 143 -8.07 2.75 -20.53
N ILE A 144 -7.14 3.53 -19.99
CA ILE A 144 -6.62 3.34 -18.63
C ILE A 144 -7.72 3.59 -17.59
N ILE A 145 -8.49 4.68 -17.71
CA ILE A 145 -9.58 4.99 -16.77
C ILE A 145 -10.66 3.90 -16.80
N ASP A 146 -11.05 3.47 -18.00
CA ASP A 146 -12.08 2.43 -18.18
C ASP A 146 -11.65 1.10 -17.56
N LYS A 147 -10.38 0.72 -17.70
CA LYS A 147 -9.86 -0.53 -17.14
C LYS A 147 -9.54 -0.46 -15.66
N ALA A 148 -9.12 0.70 -15.16
CA ALA A 148 -8.82 0.91 -13.75
C ALA A 148 -10.07 0.77 -12.87
N ASP A 149 -11.27 1.13 -13.37
CA ASP A 149 -12.55 1.11 -12.64
C ASP A 149 -12.42 1.65 -11.19
N GLY A 150 -11.78 2.82 -11.05
CA GLY A 150 -11.55 3.47 -9.77
C GLY A 150 -10.35 2.94 -8.95
N MET A 151 -9.60 1.97 -9.46
CA MET A 151 -8.37 1.47 -8.81
C MET A 151 -7.15 2.29 -9.21
N PHE A 152 -6.76 3.24 -8.35
CA PHE A 152 -5.55 4.05 -8.56
C PHE A 152 -4.28 3.20 -8.68
N LEU A 153 -4.17 2.13 -7.88
CA LEU A 153 -3.06 1.18 -7.94
C LEU A 153 -2.92 0.54 -9.32
N TRP A 154 -4.05 0.16 -9.96
CA TRP A 154 -4.04 -0.42 -11.30
C TRP A 154 -3.46 0.56 -12.32
N ALA A 155 -3.90 1.82 -12.28
CA ALA A 155 -3.40 2.85 -13.20
C ALA A 155 -1.89 3.11 -13.00
N ARG A 156 -1.43 3.19 -11.74
CA ARG A 156 -0.01 3.33 -11.41
C ARG A 156 0.82 2.16 -11.94
N LEU A 157 0.41 0.93 -11.66
CA LEU A 157 1.09 -0.29 -12.10
C LEU A 157 1.21 -0.38 -13.61
N VAL A 158 0.13 -0.07 -14.33
CA VAL A 158 0.15 -0.04 -15.80
C VAL A 158 1.14 1.00 -16.28
N LEU A 159 1.09 2.24 -15.80
CA LEU A 159 2.02 3.29 -16.22
C LEU A 159 3.49 2.96 -15.92
N ASP A 160 3.78 2.43 -14.73
CA ASP A 160 5.15 2.04 -14.34
C ASP A 160 5.68 0.86 -15.19
N SER A 161 4.80 -0.03 -15.63
CA SER A 161 5.15 -1.15 -16.52
C SER A 161 5.45 -0.74 -17.97
N LEU A 162 5.11 0.50 -18.37
CA LEU A 162 5.27 1.01 -19.74
C LEU A 162 6.60 1.75 -19.96
N SER A 163 7.48 1.75 -18.96
CA SER A 163 8.78 2.42 -19.02
C SER A 163 9.68 1.95 -20.16
N ASP A 164 9.55 0.70 -20.62
CA ASP A 164 10.36 0.09 -21.69
C ASP A 164 9.74 0.19 -23.11
N VAL A 165 8.64 0.93 -23.27
CA VAL A 165 7.95 1.06 -24.57
C VAL A 165 8.65 2.07 -25.49
N ASP A 166 8.96 1.69 -26.74
CA ASP A 166 9.77 2.51 -27.65
C ASP A 166 8.95 3.19 -28.76
N SER A 167 7.69 2.81 -28.92
CA SER A 167 6.80 3.46 -29.90
C SER A 167 5.39 3.71 -29.37
N VAL A 168 4.73 4.71 -29.96
CA VAL A 168 3.32 5.04 -29.71
C VAL A 168 2.41 3.83 -29.97
N LYS A 169 2.74 3.00 -30.97
CA LYS A 169 2.01 1.77 -31.26
C LYS A 169 2.18 0.73 -30.16
N GLU A 170 3.41 0.47 -29.73
CA GLU A 170 3.68 -0.46 -28.62
C GLU A 170 3.01 -0.02 -27.32
N LEU A 171 2.94 1.29 -27.07
CA LEU A 171 2.24 1.86 -25.91
C LEU A 171 0.77 1.47 -25.91
N HIS A 172 0.11 1.68 -27.05
CA HIS A 172 -1.30 1.35 -27.20
C HIS A 172 -1.56 -0.15 -27.19
N ASP A 173 -0.74 -0.94 -27.89
CA ASP A 173 -0.85 -2.39 -27.90
C ASP A 173 -0.70 -2.94 -26.46
N ALA A 174 0.29 -2.46 -25.70
CA ALA A 174 0.53 -2.86 -24.32
C ALA A 174 -0.66 -2.53 -23.41
N ILE A 175 -1.16 -1.30 -23.44
CA ILE A 175 -2.30 -0.87 -22.61
C ILE A 175 -3.59 -1.62 -23.02
N THR A 176 -3.77 -1.89 -24.30
CA THR A 176 -4.95 -2.60 -24.83
C THR A 176 -5.01 -4.05 -24.36
N VAL A 177 -3.87 -4.71 -24.16
CA VAL A 177 -3.84 -6.09 -23.66
C VAL A 177 -3.80 -6.21 -22.13
N MET A 178 -3.62 -5.11 -21.39
CA MET A 178 -3.61 -5.16 -19.93
C MET A 178 -4.93 -5.69 -19.36
N PRO A 179 -4.89 -6.65 -18.43
CA PRO A 179 -6.08 -7.20 -17.78
C PRO A 179 -6.65 -6.20 -16.77
N ARG A 180 -7.94 -6.33 -16.44
CA ARG A 180 -8.61 -5.47 -15.44
C ARG A 180 -8.27 -5.87 -14.00
N GLU A 181 -8.07 -7.15 -13.79
CA GLU A 181 -7.84 -7.72 -12.46
C GLU A 181 -6.37 -7.64 -12.06
N LEU A 182 -6.11 -7.33 -10.78
CA LEU A 182 -4.75 -7.15 -10.25
C LEU A 182 -3.87 -8.42 -10.33
N PRO A 183 -4.35 -9.64 -9.99
CA PRO A 183 -3.50 -10.84 -10.08
C PRO A 183 -2.97 -11.10 -11.50
N GLU A 184 -3.84 -10.94 -12.49
CA GLU A 184 -3.51 -11.04 -13.91
C GLU A 184 -2.58 -9.91 -14.33
N LEU A 185 -2.77 -8.69 -13.81
CA LEU A 185 -1.89 -7.56 -14.08
C LEU A 185 -0.49 -7.80 -13.52
N TYR A 186 -0.38 -8.28 -12.27
CA TYR A 186 0.89 -8.66 -11.68
C TYR A 186 1.58 -9.76 -12.49
N SER A 187 0.82 -10.76 -12.95
CA SER A 187 1.34 -11.82 -13.83
C SER A 187 1.92 -11.24 -15.12
N ARG A 188 1.20 -10.29 -15.77
CA ARG A 188 1.71 -9.59 -16.96
C ARG A 188 2.96 -8.77 -16.69
N ILE A 189 3.00 -8.03 -15.58
CA ILE A 189 4.17 -7.25 -15.19
C ILE A 189 5.38 -8.16 -14.96
N LEU A 190 5.19 -9.31 -14.30
CA LEU A 190 6.24 -10.31 -14.11
C LEU A 190 6.73 -10.88 -15.44
N GLU A 191 5.84 -11.18 -16.38
CA GLU A 191 6.21 -11.64 -17.74
C GLU A 191 7.02 -10.59 -18.50
N THR A 192 6.68 -9.30 -18.36
CA THR A 192 7.42 -8.19 -18.98
C THR A 192 8.82 -8.06 -18.37
N ILE A 193 8.92 -8.08 -17.04
CA ILE A 193 10.20 -7.97 -16.34
C ILE A 193 11.08 -9.20 -16.61
N CYS A 194 10.47 -10.38 -16.72
CA CYS A 194 11.15 -11.66 -16.90
C CYS A 194 10.57 -12.45 -18.08
N PRO A 195 10.99 -12.13 -19.31
CA PRO A 195 10.60 -12.91 -20.47
C PRO A 195 11.08 -14.37 -20.31
N ALA A 196 10.24 -15.32 -20.74
CA ALA A 196 10.51 -16.76 -20.64
C ALA A 196 11.82 -17.21 -21.32
N SER A 197 12.42 -16.37 -22.16
CA SER A 197 13.72 -16.59 -22.80
C SER A 197 14.92 -16.33 -21.88
N SER A 198 14.72 -15.87 -20.65
CA SER A 198 15.78 -15.40 -19.73
C SER A 198 15.74 -16.09 -18.36
N ASP A 199 15.93 -17.40 -18.30
CA ASP A 199 15.91 -18.21 -17.06
C ASP A 199 16.73 -17.61 -15.90
N GLY A 200 17.93 -17.12 -16.20
CA GLY A 200 18.82 -16.50 -15.20
C GLY A 200 18.31 -15.15 -14.67
N LYS A 201 17.53 -14.39 -15.45
CA LYS A 201 16.90 -13.13 -15.03
C LYS A 201 15.67 -13.43 -14.18
N MET A 202 14.83 -14.36 -14.63
CA MET A 202 13.63 -14.81 -13.92
C MET A 202 13.98 -15.31 -12.52
N HIS A 203 14.97 -16.21 -12.40
CA HIS A 203 15.37 -16.75 -11.09
C HIS A 203 15.82 -15.65 -10.11
N LYS A 204 16.52 -14.61 -10.58
CA LYS A 204 16.97 -13.50 -9.72
C LYS A 204 15.80 -12.64 -9.25
N VAL A 205 14.89 -12.26 -10.15
CA VAL A 205 13.71 -11.46 -9.81
C VAL A 205 12.82 -12.20 -8.83
N MET A 206 12.51 -13.47 -9.10
CA MET A 206 11.71 -14.29 -8.19
C MET A 206 12.36 -14.43 -6.80
N ARG A 207 13.69 -14.53 -6.75
CA ARG A 207 14.43 -14.59 -5.48
C ARG A 207 14.40 -13.27 -4.72
N ILE A 208 14.51 -12.13 -5.41
CA ILE A 208 14.33 -10.80 -4.80
C ILE A 208 12.92 -10.70 -4.19
N LEU A 209 11.89 -11.02 -4.98
CA LEU A 209 10.49 -10.96 -4.53
C LEU A 209 10.25 -11.91 -3.34
N ALA A 210 10.79 -13.14 -3.38
CA ALA A 210 10.70 -14.08 -2.27
C ALA A 210 11.32 -13.53 -0.98
N TRP A 211 12.47 -12.86 -1.06
CA TRP A 211 13.06 -12.20 0.12
C TRP A 211 12.16 -11.11 0.68
N LEU A 212 11.50 -10.32 -0.17
CA LEU A 212 10.58 -9.28 0.27
C LEU A 212 9.30 -9.86 0.89
N VAL A 213 8.73 -10.88 0.27
CA VAL A 213 7.47 -11.53 0.70
C VAL A 213 7.64 -12.30 2.01
N PHE A 214 8.73 -13.07 2.15
CA PHE A 214 8.91 -13.98 3.28
C PHE A 214 9.74 -13.39 4.42
N ALA A 215 10.23 -12.15 4.29
CA ALA A 215 10.95 -11.50 5.37
C ALA A 215 10.01 -11.17 6.54
N LYS A 216 10.51 -11.38 7.76
CA LYS A 216 9.78 -11.06 9.00
C LYS A 216 9.71 -9.56 9.29
N ARG A 217 10.49 -8.75 8.58
CA ARG A 217 10.57 -7.30 8.70
C ARG A 217 10.98 -6.70 7.35
N PRO A 218 10.73 -5.40 7.13
CA PRO A 218 11.30 -4.69 5.98
C PRO A 218 12.82 -4.88 5.90
N LEU A 219 13.30 -5.15 4.68
CA LEU A 219 14.71 -5.38 4.40
C LEU A 219 15.34 -4.11 3.81
N LYS A 220 16.56 -3.78 4.22
CA LYS A 220 17.34 -2.72 3.57
C LYS A 220 17.88 -3.21 2.23
N HIS A 221 18.16 -2.26 1.34
CA HIS A 221 18.70 -2.52 0.00
C HIS A 221 19.84 -3.55 -0.02
N HIS A 222 20.86 -3.35 0.82
CA HIS A 222 22.00 -4.28 0.93
C HIS A 222 21.62 -5.67 1.48
N GLU A 223 20.62 -5.76 2.36
CA GLU A 223 20.17 -7.04 2.92
C GLU A 223 19.52 -7.91 1.84
N VAL A 224 18.71 -7.30 0.98
CA VAL A 224 18.10 -7.98 -0.18
C VAL A 224 19.19 -8.49 -1.12
N LEU A 225 20.15 -7.63 -1.49
CA LEU A 225 21.24 -8.03 -2.40
C LEU A 225 22.09 -9.17 -1.84
N HIS A 226 22.47 -9.09 -0.56
CA HIS A 226 23.24 -10.13 0.10
C HIS A 226 22.45 -11.44 0.22
N GLY A 227 21.17 -11.37 0.60
CA GLY A 227 20.30 -12.55 0.71
C GLY A 227 20.10 -13.25 -0.63
N VAL A 228 19.99 -12.50 -1.73
CA VAL A 228 19.85 -13.09 -3.07
C VAL A 228 21.17 -13.72 -3.52
N GLY A 229 22.32 -13.11 -3.21
CA GLY A 229 23.65 -13.62 -3.56
C GLY A 229 24.08 -14.89 -2.82
N ILE A 230 23.57 -15.11 -1.60
CA ILE A 230 23.86 -16.30 -0.80
C ILE A 230 22.90 -17.42 -1.16
N THR A 231 23.40 -18.56 -1.63
CA THR A 231 22.60 -19.76 -1.93
C THR A 231 23.02 -20.96 -1.06
N PRO A 232 22.21 -22.04 -0.97
CA PRO A 232 22.64 -23.27 -0.29
C PRO A 232 23.97 -23.83 -0.82
N GLU A 233 24.24 -23.63 -2.11
CA GLU A 233 25.48 -24.02 -2.79
C GLU A 233 26.62 -23.02 -2.58
N THR A 234 26.29 -21.75 -2.31
CA THR A 234 27.23 -20.65 -2.08
C THR A 234 26.89 -19.90 -0.77
N PRO A 235 27.16 -20.51 0.40
CA PRO A 235 26.70 -19.99 1.69
C PRO A 235 27.49 -18.78 2.21
N VAL A 236 28.44 -18.26 1.44
CA VAL A 236 29.32 -17.15 1.81
C VAL A 236 29.19 -16.05 0.76
N LEU A 237 28.98 -14.82 1.21
CA LEU A 237 29.02 -13.65 0.35
C LEU A 237 30.47 -13.31 0.00
N ASP A 238 30.80 -13.31 -1.28
CA ASP A 238 32.09 -12.90 -1.83
C ASP A 238 31.92 -11.93 -3.00
N LYS A 239 33.03 -11.54 -3.64
CA LYS A 239 32.99 -10.59 -4.75
C LYS A 239 32.34 -11.15 -6.02
N TRP A 240 32.22 -12.47 -6.15
CA TRP A 240 31.70 -13.15 -7.34
C TRP A 240 30.18 -13.27 -7.30
N ASN A 241 29.58 -13.39 -6.10
CA ASN A 241 28.14 -13.46 -5.92
C ASN A 241 27.49 -12.15 -5.43
N ALA A 242 28.28 -11.13 -5.11
CA ALA A 242 27.78 -9.79 -4.82
C ALA A 242 26.99 -9.23 -6.01
N LEU A 243 25.72 -8.90 -5.79
CA LEU A 243 24.87 -8.29 -6.79
C LEU A 243 25.06 -6.78 -6.85
N ASP A 244 24.99 -6.26 -8.07
CA ASP A 244 24.96 -4.82 -8.30
C ASP A 244 23.65 -4.21 -7.77
N LYS A 245 23.70 -2.92 -7.41
CA LYS A 245 22.55 -2.20 -6.88
C LYS A 245 21.35 -2.17 -7.84
N SER A 246 21.63 -2.17 -9.15
CA SER A 246 20.61 -2.22 -10.20
C SER A 246 19.87 -3.56 -10.29
N ALA A 247 20.27 -4.59 -9.52
CA ALA A 247 19.54 -5.85 -9.49
C ALA A 247 18.09 -5.67 -9.02
N ILE A 248 17.86 -4.78 -8.05
CA ILE A 248 16.53 -4.44 -7.53
C ILE A 248 15.75 -3.57 -8.52
N ASP A 249 16.45 -2.75 -9.32
CA ASP A 249 15.80 -1.89 -10.32
C ASP A 249 14.97 -2.69 -11.34
N LYS A 250 15.34 -3.95 -11.57
CA LYS A 250 14.59 -4.87 -12.43
C LYS A 250 13.19 -5.14 -11.89
N CYS A 251 12.96 -5.01 -10.60
CA CYS A 251 11.67 -5.26 -9.96
C CYS A 251 10.82 -4.00 -9.78
N LYS A 252 11.29 -2.82 -10.23
CA LYS A 252 10.69 -1.50 -9.94
C LYS A 252 9.18 -1.38 -10.12
N PRO A 253 8.54 -1.97 -11.15
CA PRO A 253 7.07 -1.90 -11.24
C PRO A 253 6.34 -2.55 -10.05
N LEU A 254 7.02 -3.41 -9.29
CA LEU A 254 6.47 -4.19 -8.18
C LEU A 254 7.11 -3.85 -6.82
N VAL A 255 8.18 -3.05 -6.80
CA VAL A 255 8.92 -2.73 -5.56
C VAL A 255 9.26 -1.25 -5.51
N GLU A 256 9.24 -0.70 -4.30
CA GLU A 256 9.64 0.68 -4.05
C GLU A 256 10.62 0.77 -2.88
N GLU A 257 11.44 1.81 -2.89
CA GLU A 257 12.31 2.16 -1.78
C GLU A 257 11.58 3.17 -0.87
N LEU A 258 11.41 2.79 0.38
CA LEU A 258 10.78 3.62 1.41
C LEU A 258 11.76 4.70 1.90
N PRO A 259 11.28 5.81 2.50
CA PRO A 259 12.14 6.91 2.97
C PRO A 259 13.22 6.50 3.99
N ASP A 260 13.02 5.37 4.67
CA ASP A 260 13.98 4.82 5.62
C ASP A 260 15.07 3.95 4.94
N GLY A 261 15.04 3.80 3.61
CA GLY A 261 15.96 2.98 2.81
C GLY A 261 15.64 1.48 2.81
N SER A 262 14.46 1.08 3.31
CA SER A 262 13.96 -0.29 3.14
C SER A 262 13.27 -0.47 1.80
N ILE A 263 13.29 -1.70 1.30
CA ILE A 263 12.62 -2.10 0.07
C ILE A 263 11.33 -2.81 0.44
N ALA A 264 10.23 -2.40 -0.17
CA ALA A 264 8.91 -2.97 0.02
C ALA A 264 8.29 -3.32 -1.33
N LEU A 265 7.30 -4.21 -1.30
CA LEU A 265 6.39 -4.36 -2.43
C LEU A 265 5.58 -3.08 -2.59
N ILE A 266 5.24 -2.75 -3.84
CA ILE A 266 4.46 -1.57 -4.21
C ILE A 266 3.09 -1.50 -3.50
N HIS A 267 2.55 -2.66 -3.16
CA HIS A 267 1.32 -2.83 -2.41
C HIS A 267 1.25 -4.26 -1.86
N PHE A 268 0.54 -4.46 -0.75
CA PHE A 268 0.40 -5.80 -0.14
C PHE A 268 -0.31 -6.80 -1.08
N THR A 269 -1.19 -6.34 -1.97
CA THR A 269 -1.85 -7.23 -2.96
C THR A 269 -0.88 -7.84 -3.96
N ALA A 270 0.36 -7.36 -4.07
CA ALA A 270 1.39 -8.00 -4.88
C ALA A 270 1.95 -9.26 -4.22
N GLN A 271 1.76 -9.42 -2.90
CA GLN A 271 2.12 -10.61 -2.14
C GLN A 271 1.06 -11.72 -2.23
N GLU A 272 -0.21 -11.34 -2.36
CA GLU A 272 -1.36 -12.25 -2.47
C GLU A 272 -1.32 -13.10 -3.75
#